data_AF-A0A484ZXJ3-F1
#
_entry.id   AF-A0A484ZXJ3-F1
#
_cell.length_a   1.000
_cell.length_b   1.000
_cell.length_c   1.000
_cell.angle_alpha   90.00
_cell.angle_beta   90.00
_cell.angle_gamma   90.00
#
_symmetry.space_group_name_H-M   'P 1'
#
loop_
_entity.id
_entity.type
_entity.pdbx_description
1 polymer ?
#
loop_
_entity_poly.entity_id
_entity_poly.type
_entity_poly.pdbx_seq_one_letter_code
_entity_poly.pdbx_strand_id
1 'polypeptide(L)'
;MFQSRNYLFDPASNIDTGTAYLAILQNTYLGSISNPTSRRYAVITAYNGGAGSVLKVFSSDRTKAPDVINRMSPGDVYETLTTKHPSGESRNYLKKVNNAQKSYRR
;
A
#
# COMPACT_ATOMS: atom_id res chain seq x y z
N MET A 1 24.06 2.17 -7.28
CA MET A 1 23.05 2.93 -8.05
C MET A 1 22.30 3.81 -7.05
N PHE A 2 22.89 4.93 -6.65
CA PHE A 2 22.25 5.87 -5.71
C PHE A 2 21.60 6.97 -6.53
N GLN A 3 20.28 7.10 -6.44
CA GLN A 3 19.57 8.22 -7.05
C GLN A 3 20.04 9.51 -6.36
N SER A 4 20.67 10.42 -7.12
CA SER A 4 21.11 11.71 -6.59
C SER A 4 19.89 12.58 -6.28
N ARG A 5 20.02 13.53 -5.35
CA ARG A 5 18.95 14.46 -4.98
C ARG A 5 18.32 15.17 -6.19
N ASN A 6 19.13 15.49 -7.20
CA ASN A 6 18.69 16.15 -8.43
C ASN A 6 17.81 15.25 -9.31
N TYR A 7 18.03 13.93 -9.29
CA TYR A 7 17.23 12.96 -10.04
C TYR A 7 15.79 12.87 -9.52
N LEU A 8 15.60 12.94 -8.20
CA LEU A 8 14.27 12.93 -7.59
C LEU A 8 13.52 14.26 -7.74
N PHE A 9 14.20 15.35 -8.10
CA PHE A 9 13.58 16.64 -8.39
C PHE A 9 13.17 16.81 -9.86
N ASP A 10 13.64 15.94 -10.76
CA ASP A 10 13.12 15.89 -12.13
C ASP A 10 11.72 15.23 -12.13
N PRO A 11 10.67 15.89 -12.63
CA PRO A 11 9.30 15.37 -12.56
C PRO A 11 9.12 14.01 -13.24
N ALA A 12 9.74 13.80 -14.41
CA ALA A 12 9.61 12.54 -15.15
C ALA A 12 10.28 11.38 -14.40
N SER A 13 11.51 11.61 -13.94
CA SER A 13 12.30 10.65 -13.16
C SER A 13 11.65 10.30 -11.83
N ASN A 14 11.00 11.28 -11.17
CA ASN A 14 10.27 11.09 -9.92
C ASN A 14 9.03 10.21 -10.11
N ILE A 15 8.21 10.52 -11.13
CA ILE A 15 7.00 9.75 -11.45
C ILE A 15 7.36 8.31 -11.84
N ASP A 16 8.40 8.12 -12.66
CA ASP A 16 8.87 6.79 -13.06
C ASP A 16 9.33 5.98 -11.84
N THR A 17 10.18 6.57 -11.00
CA THR A 17 10.67 5.92 -9.77
C THR A 17 9.53 5.56 -8.81
N GLY A 18 8.59 6.49 -8.59
CA GLY A 18 7.43 6.25 -7.72
C GLY A 18 6.53 5.14 -8.25
N THR A 19 6.32 5.10 -9.57
CA THR A 19 5.52 4.06 -10.23
C THR A 19 6.21 2.70 -10.18
N ALA A 20 7.53 2.65 -10.38
CA ALA A 20 8.33 1.44 -10.23
C ALA A 20 8.25 0.91 -8.78
N TYR A 21 8.30 1.78 -7.78
CA TYR A 21 8.16 1.37 -6.39
C TYR A 21 6.75 0.81 -6.08
N LEU A 22 5.69 1.41 -6.63
CA LEU A 22 4.33 0.87 -6.55
C LEU A 22 4.24 -0.54 -7.18
N ALA A 23 4.89 -0.75 -8.33
CA ALA A 23 4.94 -2.05 -8.97
C ALA A 23 5.67 -3.10 -8.11
N ILE A 24 6.78 -2.73 -7.48
CA ILE A 24 7.51 -3.62 -6.56
C ILE A 24 6.63 -3.99 -5.35
N LEU A 25 5.97 -3.01 -4.73
CA LEU A 25 5.04 -3.26 -3.62
C LEU A 25 3.94 -4.23 -4.04
N GLN A 26 3.30 -3.99 -5.19
CA GLN A 26 2.19 -4.78 -5.67
C GLN A 26 2.59 -6.21 -6.03
N ASN A 27 3.70 -6.37 -6.76
CA ASN A 27 4.06 -7.65 -7.38
C ASN A 27 4.95 -8.51 -6.49
N THR A 28 5.80 -7.90 -5.67
CA THR A 28 6.77 -8.63 -4.83
C THR A 28 6.27 -8.74 -3.40
N TYR A 29 6.04 -7.60 -2.73
CA TYR A 29 5.76 -7.62 -1.29
C TYR A 29 4.33 -8.01 -0.94
N LEU A 30 3.37 -7.67 -1.80
CA LEU A 30 1.93 -7.86 -1.55
C LEU A 30 1.26 -8.71 -2.64
N GLY A 31 2.07 -9.40 -3.46
CA GLY A 31 1.59 -10.22 -4.59
C GLY A 31 0.68 -11.37 -4.17
N SER A 32 0.87 -11.92 -2.96
CA SER A 32 0.06 -13.01 -2.40
C SER A 32 -1.34 -12.60 -1.95
N ILE A 33 -1.67 -11.30 -1.96
CA ILE A 33 -3.05 -10.83 -1.71
C ILE A 33 -3.85 -11.00 -2.99
N SER A 34 -4.82 -11.91 -2.98
CA SER A 34 -5.54 -12.35 -4.18
C SER A 34 -6.54 -11.31 -4.67
N ASN A 35 -7.32 -10.72 -3.76
CA ASN A 35 -8.32 -9.72 -4.14
C ASN A 35 -7.64 -8.41 -4.57
N PRO A 36 -7.86 -7.93 -5.81
CA PRO A 36 -7.15 -6.76 -6.33
C PRO A 36 -7.49 -5.47 -5.57
N THR A 37 -8.71 -5.35 -5.04
CA THR A 37 -9.12 -4.19 -4.24
C THR A 37 -8.45 -4.21 -2.87
N SER A 38 -8.41 -5.36 -2.19
CA SER A 38 -7.68 -5.53 -0.92
C SER A 38 -6.18 -5.27 -1.11
N ARG A 39 -5.59 -5.82 -2.17
CA ARG A 39 -4.18 -5.60 -2.51
C ARG A 39 -3.89 -4.12 -2.76
N ARG A 40 -4.78 -3.41 -3.45
CA ARG A 40 -4.65 -1.96 -3.67
C ARG A 40 -4.64 -1.17 -2.35
N TYR A 41 -5.54 -1.48 -1.41
CA TYR A 41 -5.53 -0.81 -0.10
C TYR A 41 -4.23 -1.07 0.67
N ALA A 42 -3.73 -2.30 0.63
CA ALA A 42 -2.45 -2.66 1.22
C ALA A 42 -1.28 -1.91 0.55
N VAL A 43 -1.24 -1.82 -0.78
CA VAL A 43 -0.20 -1.09 -1.53
C VAL A 43 -0.21 0.41 -1.20
N ILE A 44 -1.39 1.06 -1.20
CA ILE A 44 -1.52 2.48 -0.83
C ILE A 44 -0.97 2.72 0.57
N THR A 45 -1.32 1.86 1.52
CA THR A 45 -0.86 2.01 2.91
C THR A 45 0.64 1.73 3.01
N ALA A 46 1.15 0.73 2.29
CA ALA A 46 2.56 0.34 2.27
C ALA A 46 3.46 1.37 1.60
N TYR A 47 2.94 2.18 0.67
CA TYR A 47 3.69 3.28 0.08
C TYR A 47 4.08 4.32 1.13
N ASN A 48 3.20 4.60 2.09
CA ASN A 48 3.46 5.53 3.19
C ASN A 48 4.10 4.85 4.41
N GLY A 49 3.57 3.71 4.86
CA GLY A 49 3.97 3.05 6.10
C GLY A 49 4.92 1.86 5.94
N GLY A 50 5.22 1.44 4.71
CA GLY A 50 6.00 0.23 4.38
C GLY A 50 5.18 -1.06 4.37
N ALA A 51 5.51 -2.02 3.50
CA ALA A 51 4.78 -3.30 3.38
C ALA A 51 4.81 -4.14 4.67
N GLY A 52 5.93 -4.11 5.38
CA GLY A 52 6.12 -4.88 6.60
C GLY A 52 5.27 -4.41 7.78
N SER A 53 4.83 -3.14 7.82
CA SER A 53 3.93 -2.62 8.85
C SER A 53 2.48 -2.99 8.53
N VAL A 54 2.10 -2.94 7.25
CA VAL A 54 0.80 -3.38 6.74
C VAL A 54 0.54 -4.85 7.08
N LEU A 55 1.47 -5.76 6.77
CA LEU A 55 1.31 -7.18 7.07
C LEU A 55 1.19 -7.44 8.59
N LYS A 56 1.93 -6.68 9.41
CA LYS A 56 1.89 -6.77 10.87
C LYS A 56 0.53 -6.42 11.48
N VAL A 57 -0.31 -5.65 10.78
CA VAL A 57 -1.68 -5.37 11.24
C VAL A 57 -2.53 -6.64 11.24
N PHE A 58 -2.28 -7.57 10.32
CA PHE A 58 -3.10 -8.78 10.14
C PHE A 58 -2.50 -10.01 10.82
N SER A 59 -1.18 -10.07 10.97
CA SER A 59 -0.50 -11.15 11.72
C SER A 59 0.90 -10.73 12.16
N SER A 60 1.34 -11.22 13.32
CA SER A 60 2.75 -11.09 13.74
C SER A 60 3.69 -11.86 12.80
N ASP A 61 3.20 -12.92 12.17
CA ASP A 61 3.88 -13.67 11.12
C ASP A 61 3.50 -13.11 9.73
N ARG A 62 4.46 -12.44 9.10
CA ARG A 62 4.29 -11.81 7.79
C ARG A 62 3.95 -12.80 6.68
N THR A 63 4.35 -14.06 6.82
CA THR A 63 4.07 -15.10 5.81
C THR A 63 2.60 -15.53 5.84
N LYS A 64 1.96 -15.45 7.02
CA LYS A 64 0.53 -15.78 7.23
C LYS A 64 -0.41 -14.59 7.04
N ALA A 65 0.10 -13.37 7.11
CA ALA A 65 -0.72 -12.17 6.95
C ALA A 65 -1.52 -12.14 5.62
N PRO A 66 -0.97 -12.54 4.45
CA PRO A 66 -1.74 -12.63 3.21
C PRO A 66 -2.93 -13.59 3.31
N ASP A 67 -2.79 -14.72 4.00
CA ASP A 67 -3.88 -15.69 4.19
C ASP A 67 -5.02 -15.10 5.01
N VAL A 68 -4.69 -14.32 6.05
CA VAL A 68 -5.69 -13.59 6.84
C VAL A 68 -6.42 -12.56 5.96
N ILE A 69 -5.66 -11.76 5.20
CA ILE A 69 -6.22 -10.73 4.30
C ILE A 69 -7.13 -11.37 3.24
N ASN A 70 -6.74 -12.52 2.69
CA ASN A 70 -7.49 -13.21 1.64
C ASN A 70 -8.83 -13.81 2.13
N ARG A 71 -9.00 -13.97 3.45
CA ARG A 71 -10.27 -14.41 4.06
C ARG A 71 -11.22 -13.26 4.40
N MET A 72 -10.78 -12.02 4.21
CA MET A 72 -11.55 -10.82 4.55
C MET A 72 -12.19 -10.21 3.30
N SER A 73 -13.33 -9.54 3.47
CA SER A 73 -13.86 -8.72 2.39
C SER A 73 -12.96 -7.48 2.18
N PRO A 74 -12.95 -6.88 0.98
CA PRO A 74 -12.19 -5.64 0.76
C PRO A 74 -12.61 -4.50 1.70
N GLY A 75 -13.88 -4.47 2.13
CA GLY A 75 -14.38 -3.51 3.12
C GLY A 75 -13.71 -3.69 4.48
N ASP A 76 -13.64 -4.93 4.97
CA ASP A 76 -13.01 -5.24 6.27
C ASP A 76 -11.51 -4.96 6.25
N VAL A 77 -10.84 -5.22 5.12
CA VAL A 77 -9.42 -4.89 4.93
C VAL A 77 -9.20 -3.38 5.01
N TYR A 78 -10.06 -2.60 4.33
CA TYR A 78 -10.01 -1.14 4.39
C TYR A 78 -10.25 -0.61 5.81
N GLU A 79 -11.28 -1.10 6.49
CA GLU A 79 -11.60 -0.71 7.86
C GLU A 79 -10.45 -1.05 8.80
N THR A 80 -9.92 -2.27 8.72
CA THR A 80 -8.79 -2.73 9.53
C THR A 80 -7.56 -1.84 9.35
N LEU A 81 -7.19 -1.51 8.11
CA LEU A 81 -6.05 -0.63 7.85
C LEU A 81 -6.30 0.81 8.29
N THR A 82 -7.52 1.31 8.19
CA THR A 82 -7.86 2.70 8.57
C THR A 82 -8.15 2.90 10.05
N THR A 83 -8.23 1.82 10.84
CA THR A 83 -8.52 1.87 12.29
C THR A 83 -7.40 1.26 13.14
N LYS A 84 -6.85 0.11 12.74
CA LYS A 84 -5.90 -0.68 13.55
C LYS A 84 -4.44 -0.49 13.19
N HIS A 85 -4.11 0.11 12.04
CA HIS A 85 -2.72 0.39 11.69
C HIS A 85 -2.11 1.36 12.72
N PRO A 86 -0.88 1.11 13.25
CA PRO A 86 -0.33 1.90 14.37
C PRO A 86 -0.09 3.36 14.02
N SER A 87 0.41 3.65 12.81
CA SER A 87 0.61 5.04 12.34
C SER A 87 -0.71 5.70 11.98
N GLY A 88 -1.04 6.80 12.65
CA GLY A 88 -2.18 7.66 12.29
C GLY A 88 -2.03 8.33 10.93
N GLU A 89 -0.80 8.59 10.51
CA GLU A 89 -0.50 9.11 9.18
C GLU A 89 -0.92 8.11 8.10
N SER A 90 -0.52 6.83 8.22
CA SER A 90 -0.87 5.81 7.23
C SER A 90 -2.37 5.53 7.18
N ARG A 91 -3.06 5.57 8.34
CA ARG A 91 -4.53 5.49 8.39
C ARG A 91 -5.18 6.62 7.58
N ASN A 92 -4.69 7.84 7.73
CA ASN A 92 -5.21 9.01 7.00
C ASN A 92 -4.82 9.00 5.53
N TYR A 93 -3.62 8.51 5.21
CA TYR A 93 -3.11 8.41 3.84
C TYR A 93 -4.00 7.50 2.99
N LEU A 94 -4.36 6.32 3.50
CA LEU A 94 -5.28 5.41 2.80
C LEU A 94 -6.64 6.07 2.52
N LYS A 95 -7.23 6.77 3.49
CA LYS A 95 -8.51 7.49 3.30
C LYS A 95 -8.39 8.55 2.19
N LYS A 96 -7.34 9.37 2.23
CA LYS A 96 -7.10 10.45 1.26
C LYS A 96 -6.90 9.91 -0.16
N VAL A 97 -6.00 8.95 -0.34
CA VAL A 97 -5.67 8.40 -1.66
C VAL A 97 -6.85 7.63 -2.26
N ASN A 98 -7.57 6.85 -1.45
CA ASN A 98 -8.75 6.12 -1.94
C ASN A 98 -9.86 7.07 -2.40
N ASN A 99 -10.07 8.19 -1.70
CA ASN A 99 -11.04 9.20 -2.11
C ASN A 99 -10.60 9.95 -3.38
N ALA A 100 -9.34 10.37 -3.45
CA ALA A 100 -8.78 11.02 -4.63
C ALA A 100 -8.87 10.12 -5.87
N GLN A 101 -8.57 8.83 -5.73
CA GLN A 101 -8.62 7.88 -6.84
C GLN A 101 -10.03 7.75 -7.44
N LYS A 102 -11.10 7.85 -6.64
CA LYS A 102 -12.48 7.84 -7.14
C LYS A 102 -12.75 8.98 -8.12
N SER A 103 -12.14 10.16 -7.89
CA SER A 103 -12.29 11.31 -8.79
C SER A 103 -11.54 11.15 -10.11
N TYR A 104 -10.49 10.32 -10.15
CA TYR A 104 -9.69 10.06 -11.37
C TYR A 104 -10.14 8.82 -12.15
N ARG A 105 -10.97 7.93 -11.57
CA ARG A 105 -11.49 6.71 -12.22
C ARG A 105 -12.86 6.94 -12.89
N ARG A 106 -13.00 7.99 -13.70
CA ARG A 106 -14.20 8.18 -14.53
C ARG A 106 -14.41 7.01 -15.49
#